data_AF-A0ABD5LPV8-F1
#
_entry.id   AF-A0ABD5LPV8-F1
#
_cell.length_a   1.000
_cell.length_b   1.000
_cell.length_c   1.000
_cell.angle_alpha   90.00
_cell.angle_beta   90.00
_cell.angle_gamma   90.00
#
_symmetry.space_group_name_H-M   'P 1'
#
loop_
_entity.id
_entity.type
_entity.pdbx_description
1 polymer ?
#
loop_
_entity_poly.entity_id
_entity_poly.type
_entity_poly.pdbx_seq_one_letter_code
_entity_poly.pdbx_strand_id
1 'polypeptide(L)' 'MQPVGWRGKPTEVVEAALWLLSAAASFVTGVSLPVDGGFSIV' A
#
# COMPACT_ATOMS: atom_id res chain seq x y z
N MET A 1 -6.53 -16.37 0.15
CA MET A 1 -6.53 -16.03 -1.28
C MET A 1 -6.66 -14.51 -1.33
N GLN A 2 -5.85 -13.78 -2.11
CA GLN A 2 -5.94 -12.31 -2.16
C GLN A 2 -6.94 -11.89 -3.26
N PRO A 3 -7.88 -10.96 -3.00
CA PRO A 3 -8.90 -10.50 -3.96
C PRO A 3 -8.34 -10.08 -5.31
N VAL A 4 -7.16 -9.47 -5.31
CA VAL A 4 -6.51 -9.00 -6.53
C VAL A 4 -6.17 -10.15 -7.49
N GLY A 5 -6.03 -11.39 -7.01
CA GLY A 5 -5.86 -12.57 -7.86
C GLY A 5 -4.43 -12.79 -8.40
N TRP A 6 -3.46 -11.94 -8.07
CA TRP A 6 -2.04 -12.12 -8.41
C TRP A 6 -1.14 -11.84 -7.21
N ARG A 7 0.10 -12.34 -7.24
CA ARG A 7 1.10 -12.03 -6.21
C ARG A 7 1.69 -10.64 -6.45
N GLY A 8 1.64 -9.81 -5.41
CA GLY A 8 2.30 -8.51 -5.42
C GLY A 8 3.83 -8.62 -5.53
N LYS A 9 4.44 -7.55 -6.01
CA LYS A 9 5.90 -7.39 -6.13
C LYS A 9 6.42 -6.48 -5.01
N PRO A 10 7.65 -6.67 -4.52
CA PRO A 10 8.24 -5.76 -3.52
C PRO A 10 8.20 -4.28 -3.93
N THR A 11 8.29 -3.99 -5.23
CA THR A 11 8.21 -2.63 -5.77
C THR A 11 6.87 -1.95 -5.47
N GLU A 12 5.76 -2.67 -5.39
CA GLU A 12 4.45 -2.07 -5.10
C GLU A 12 4.39 -1.50 -3.67
N VAL A 13 5.08 -2.14 -2.72
CA VAL A 13 5.22 -1.63 -1.35
C VAL A 13 6.16 -0.41 -1.32
N VAL A 14 7.24 -0.46 -2.11
CA VAL A 14 8.21 0.66 -2.20
C VAL A 14 7.55 1.92 -2.77
N GLU A 15 6.77 1.80 -3.84
CA GLU A 15 6.07 2.95 -4.43
C GLU A 15 5.07 3.58 -3.43
N ALA A 16 4.34 2.77 -2.67
CA ALA A 16 3.44 3.27 -1.63
C ALA A 16 4.20 3.98 -0.50
N ALA A 17 5.34 3.43 -0.08
CA ALA A 17 6.21 4.06 0.92
C ALA A 17 6.80 5.38 0.41
N LEU A 18 7.28 5.41 -0.84
CA LEU A 18 7.80 6.63 -1.46
C LEU A 18 6.72 7.71 -1.57
N TRP A 19 5.49 7.34 -1.92
CA TRP A 19 4.37 8.28 -1.92
C TRP A 19 4.10 8.84 -0.51
N LEU A 20 4.06 7.99 0.52
CA LEU A 20 3.89 8.42 1.93
C LEU A 20 5.01 9.35 2.42
N LEU A 21 6.24 9.17 1.92
CA LEU A 21 7.38 10.03 2.24
C LEU A 21 7.45 11.32 1.41
N SER A 22 6.59 11.45 0.39
CA SER A 22 6.59 12.59 -0.51
C SER A 22 5.71 13.74 -0.02
N ALA A 23 5.87 14.93 -0.60
CA ALA A 23 5.00 16.07 -0.36
C ALA A 23 3.52 15.81 -0.74
N ALA A 24 3.26 14.83 -1.62
CA ALA A 24 1.90 14.48 -2.04
C ALA A 24 1.06 13.89 -0.89
N ALA A 25 1.71 13.33 0.14
CA ALA A 25 1.06 12.79 1.33
C ALA A 25 1.04 13.79 2.52
N SER A 26 1.30 15.08 2.30
CA SER A 26 1.49 16.08 3.36
C SER A 26 0.34 16.25 4.36
N PHE A 27 -0.88 15.83 4.00
CA PHE A 27 -2.04 15.85 4.91
C PHE A 27 -2.47 14.44 5.39
N VAL A 28 -1.72 13.41 5.03
CA VAL A 28 -2.00 12.02 5.38
C VAL A 28 -1.08 11.62 6.53
N THR A 29 -1.67 11.45 7.71
CA THR A 29 -0.95 11.07 8.93
C THR A 29 -1.80 10.16 9.81
N GLY A 30 -1.16 9.36 10.67
CA GLY A 30 -1.83 8.45 11.60
C GLY A 30 -2.56 7.27 10.95
N VAL A 31 -2.31 7.00 9.67
CA VAL A 31 -2.96 5.91 8.93
C VAL A 31 -2.05 4.69 8.79
N SER A 32 -2.63 3.49 8.86
CA SER A 32 -2.02 2.28 8.32
C SER A 32 -2.57 2.07 6.91
N LEU A 33 -1.69 2.10 5.90
CA LEU A 33 -2.05 1.88 4.50
C LEU A 33 -1.75 0.42 4.09
N PRO A 34 -2.76 -0.46 3.94
CA PRO A 34 -2.53 -1.83 3.49
C PRO A 34 -2.12 -1.86 2.02
N VAL A 35 -1.06 -2.62 1.71
CA VAL A 35 -0.56 -2.87 0.36
C VAL A 35 -0.40 -4.38 0.18
N ASP A 36 -1.52 -5.08 0.12
CA ASP A 36 -1.57 -6.54 0.28
C ASP A 36 -2.53 -7.26 -0.69
N GLY A 37 -2.95 -6.57 -1.76
CA GLY A 37 -3.88 -7.13 -2.72
C GLY A 37 -5.29 -7.40 -2.17
N GLY A 38 -5.66 -6.75 -1.05
CA GLY A 38 -6.95 -6.89 -0.38
C GLY A 38 -6.99 -8.05 0.61
N PHE A 39 -5.84 -8.62 0.99
CA PHE A 39 -5.77 -9.77 1.88
C PHE A 39 -6.31 -9.48 3.29
N SER A 40 -6.09 -8.27 3.82
CA SER A 40 -6.49 -7.91 5.19
C SER A 40 -7.99 -7.67 5.38
N ILE A 41 -8.78 -7.63 4.30
CA ILE A 41 -10.21 -7.32 4.34
C ILE A 41 -11.11 -8.51 3.94
N VAL A 42 -10.52 -9.70 3.77
CA VAL A 42 -11.21 -10.96 3.45
C VAL A 42 -10.87 -12.09 4.41
#